data_AF-A0A954VCW5-F1
#
_entry.id   AF-A0A954VCW5-F1
#
_cell.length_a   1.000
_cell.length_b   1.000
_cell.length_c   1.000
_cell.angle_alpha   90.00
_cell.angle_beta   90.00
_cell.angle_gamma   90.00
#
_symmetry.space_group_name_H-M   'P 1'
#
loop_
_entity.id
_entity.type
_entity.pdbx_description
1 polymer ?
#
loop_
_entity_poly.entity_id
_entity_poly.type
_entity_poly.pdbx_seq_one_letter_code
_entity_poly.pdbx_strand_id
1 'polypeptide(L)'
;MVIKKQPDPNTGTLPEGANDWFRQFLKHLEIFMAQTAQGLPSDASTPDYRLAAMRAVRLTLLESDTSLDDDQIIRLFGRVALEHADESKMPEWSAELNKRRFELIDGDIQGTLSREERLELAGLTQIMREHVDSEANLPFEGAKKLHRYLTDLGSESTGSGQ
;
A
#
# COMPACT_ATOMS: atom_id res chain seq x y z
N MET A 1 25.99 -5.48 -18.33
CA MET A 1 26.13 -4.75 -17.05
C MET A 1 24.87 -5.02 -16.27
N VAL A 2 24.95 -5.75 -15.15
CA VAL A 2 23.79 -6.12 -14.33
C VAL A 2 23.45 -4.91 -13.48
N ILE A 3 22.43 -4.15 -13.87
CA ILE A 3 21.98 -2.98 -13.11
C ILE A 3 21.20 -3.55 -11.91
N LYS A 4 21.71 -3.26 -10.71
CA LYS A 4 21.24 -3.85 -9.45
C LYS A 4 19.87 -3.30 -9.06
N LYS A 5 19.12 -4.18 -8.39
CA LYS A 5 17.86 -3.99 -7.66
C LYS A 5 17.67 -2.58 -7.08
N GLN A 6 16.42 -2.15 -7.03
CA GLN A 6 15.96 -0.92 -6.37
C GLN A 6 16.78 -0.59 -5.11
N PRO A 7 17.23 0.67 -4.93
CA PRO A 7 17.99 1.07 -3.75
C PRO A 7 17.21 0.77 -2.46
N ASP A 8 17.87 0.19 -1.45
CA ASP A 8 17.25 -0.10 -0.16
C ASP A 8 16.93 1.20 0.58
N PRO A 9 15.65 1.50 0.86
CA PRO A 9 15.24 2.74 1.52
C PRO A 9 15.84 2.90 2.93
N ASN A 10 16.31 1.83 3.59
CA ASN A 10 16.85 1.87 4.95
C ASN A 10 18.33 2.20 5.04
N THR A 11 19.05 2.24 3.91
CA THR A 11 20.52 2.40 3.93
C THR A 11 20.99 3.85 4.05
N GLY A 12 20.10 4.85 3.96
CA GLY A 12 20.38 6.27 4.16
C GLY A 12 21.43 6.90 3.21
N THR A 13 22.07 6.09 2.38
CA THR A 13 23.13 6.44 1.45
C THR A 13 22.78 5.81 0.11
N LEU A 14 22.62 6.64 -0.92
CA LEU A 14 22.33 6.18 -2.27
C LEU A 14 23.56 5.43 -2.83
N PRO A 15 23.48 4.11 -3.06
CA PRO A 15 24.61 3.39 -3.66
C PRO A 15 24.93 3.95 -5.05
N GLU A 16 26.17 3.87 -5.50
CA GLU A 16 26.63 4.42 -6.80
C GLU A 16 25.76 3.95 -7.99
N GLY A 17 25.26 2.72 -7.95
CA GLY A 17 24.34 2.16 -8.95
C GLY A 17 22.88 2.64 -8.87
N ALA A 18 22.50 3.37 -7.82
CA ALA A 18 21.17 3.97 -7.70
C ALA A 18 20.94 5.02 -8.79
N ASN A 19 21.99 5.78 -9.16
CA ASN A 19 21.89 6.80 -10.20
C ASN A 19 21.60 6.17 -11.57
N ASP A 20 22.21 5.01 -11.86
CA ASP A 20 21.94 4.25 -13.08
C ASP A 20 20.52 3.66 -13.09
N TRP A 21 20.07 3.12 -11.95
CA TRP A 21 18.71 2.64 -11.79
C TRP A 21 17.67 3.78 -11.99
N PHE A 22 17.88 4.94 -11.36
CA PHE A 22 17.00 6.10 -11.52
C PHE A 22 16.96 6.60 -12.96
N ARG A 23 18.11 6.67 -13.63
CA ARG A 23 18.18 7.05 -15.05
C ARG A 23 17.41 6.06 -15.92
N GLN A 24 17.52 4.77 -15.65
CA GLN A 24 16.80 3.75 -16.40
C GLN A 24 15.29 3.81 -16.13
N PHE A 25 14.88 4.01 -14.87
CA PHE A 25 13.49 4.23 -14.50
C PHE A 25 12.90 5.44 -15.23
N LEU A 26 13.58 6.59 -15.21
CA LEU A 26 13.12 7.80 -15.89
C LEU A 26 13.01 7.61 -17.40
N LYS A 27 13.99 6.91 -18.00
CA LYS A 27 13.96 6.58 -19.43
C LYS A 27 12.76 5.70 -19.79
N HIS A 28 12.50 4.65 -19.00
CA HIS A 28 11.33 3.79 -19.21
C HIS A 28 10.02 4.57 -19.02
N LEU A 29 9.95 5.42 -17.99
CA LEU A 29 8.79 6.26 -17.74
C LEU A 29 8.48 7.18 -18.91
N GLU A 30 9.48 7.87 -19.45
CA GLU A 30 9.33 8.75 -20.61
C GLU A 30 8.82 7.99 -21.84
N ILE A 31 9.43 6.83 -22.13
CA ILE A 31 9.02 5.98 -23.25
C ILE A 31 7.56 5.54 -23.08
N PHE A 32 7.19 5.02 -21.91
CA PHE A 32 5.84 4.53 -21.69
C PHE A 32 4.80 5.65 -21.62
N MET A 33 5.15 6.83 -21.12
CA MET A 33 4.28 8.01 -21.16
C MET A 33 3.99 8.44 -22.61
N ALA A 34 5.01 8.48 -23.47
CA ALA A 34 4.83 8.80 -24.88
C ALA A 34 3.97 7.74 -25.60
N GLN A 35 4.21 6.46 -25.33
CA GLN A 35 3.47 5.35 -25.93
C GLN A 35 2.00 5.31 -25.49
N THR A 36 1.72 5.49 -24.20
CA THR A 36 0.33 5.49 -23.70
C THR A 36 -0.43 6.73 -24.14
N ALA A 37 0.25 7.88 -24.27
CA ALA A 37 -0.34 9.11 -24.78
C ALA A 37 -0.66 9.06 -26.29
N GLN A 38 0.17 8.38 -27.10
CA GLN A 38 -0.10 8.19 -28.53
C GLN A 38 -1.38 7.40 -28.82
N GLY A 39 -1.82 6.57 -27.87
CA GLY A 39 -3.06 5.81 -27.98
C GLY A 39 -4.32 6.61 -27.62
N LEU A 40 -4.19 7.87 -27.22
CA LEU A 40 -5.33 8.71 -26.83
C LEU A 40 -5.99 9.37 -28.05
N PRO A 41 -7.33 9.45 -28.06
CA PRO A 41 -8.04 10.17 -29.10
C PRO A 41 -7.83 11.69 -28.97
N SER A 42 -8.02 12.43 -30.06
CA SER A 42 -7.79 13.88 -30.10
C SER A 42 -8.72 14.70 -29.18
N ASP A 43 -9.84 14.12 -28.75
CA ASP A 43 -10.81 14.68 -27.82
C ASP A 43 -10.68 14.09 -26.40
N ALA A 44 -9.55 13.45 -26.09
CA ALA A 44 -9.30 12.84 -24.79
C ALA A 44 -9.52 13.81 -23.63
N SER A 45 -10.23 13.32 -22.61
CA SER A 45 -10.57 14.06 -21.40
C SER A 45 -9.48 13.92 -20.33
N THR A 46 -9.52 14.76 -19.30
CA THR A 46 -8.58 14.68 -18.15
C THR A 46 -8.51 13.28 -17.52
N PRO A 47 -9.63 12.54 -17.30
CA PRO A 47 -9.59 11.14 -16.89
C PRO A 47 -8.78 10.21 -17.80
N ASP A 48 -8.86 10.40 -19.12
CA ASP A 48 -8.16 9.54 -20.10
C ASP A 48 -6.65 9.73 -20.00
N TYR A 49 -6.19 10.98 -19.86
CA TYR A 49 -4.77 11.29 -19.61
C TYR A 49 -4.28 10.72 -18.28
N ARG A 50 -5.10 10.78 -17.22
CA ARG A 50 -4.76 10.18 -15.92
C ARG A 50 -4.62 8.67 -16.01
N LEU A 51 -5.53 8.01 -16.73
CA LEU A 51 -5.47 6.58 -16.97
C LEU A 51 -4.23 6.20 -17.80
N ALA A 52 -3.90 6.98 -18.84
CA ALA A 52 -2.69 6.77 -19.63
C ALA A 52 -1.41 6.94 -18.81
N ALA A 53 -1.36 7.93 -17.93
CA ALA A 53 -0.24 8.14 -17.01
C ALA A 53 -0.11 6.98 -16.01
N MET A 54 -1.21 6.51 -15.42
CA MET A 54 -1.20 5.33 -14.54
C MET A 54 -0.70 4.07 -15.26
N ARG A 55 -1.12 3.86 -16.52
CA ARG A 55 -0.63 2.76 -17.35
C ARG A 55 0.87 2.85 -17.59
N ALA A 56 1.38 4.05 -17.89
CA ALA A 56 2.80 4.27 -18.08
C ALA A 56 3.62 3.98 -16.81
N VAL A 57 3.14 4.45 -15.65
CA VAL A 57 3.77 4.16 -14.35
C VAL A 57 3.76 2.64 -14.08
N ARG A 58 2.65 1.94 -14.31
CA ARG A 58 2.59 0.47 -14.16
C ARG A 58 3.61 -0.24 -15.04
N LEU A 59 3.65 0.08 -16.33
CA LEU A 59 4.60 -0.53 -17.27
C LEU A 59 6.04 -0.25 -16.86
N THR A 60 6.32 0.97 -16.41
CA THR A 60 7.63 1.34 -15.87
C THR A 60 8.00 0.45 -14.71
N LEU A 61 7.11 0.24 -13.74
CA LEU A 61 7.35 -0.60 -12.55
C LEU A 61 7.48 -2.09 -12.88
N LEU A 62 6.84 -2.58 -13.94
CA LEU A 62 7.00 -3.97 -14.40
C LEU A 62 8.34 -4.20 -15.12
N GLU A 63 8.82 -3.19 -15.84
CA GLU A 63 10.02 -3.26 -16.69
C GLU A 63 11.29 -2.74 -16.02
N SER A 64 11.14 -1.92 -14.97
CA SER A 64 12.24 -1.68 -14.06
C SER A 64 12.45 -2.94 -13.22
N ASP A 65 13.71 -3.27 -12.94
CA ASP A 65 14.13 -4.48 -12.20
C ASP A 65 13.74 -4.42 -10.70
N THR A 66 12.66 -3.69 -10.40
CA THR A 66 11.81 -3.80 -9.24
C THR A 66 11.12 -5.14 -9.33
N SER A 67 11.47 -6.10 -8.47
CA SER A 67 10.87 -7.44 -8.42
C SER A 67 9.39 -7.43 -7.96
N LEU A 68 8.62 -6.44 -8.38
CA LEU A 68 7.22 -6.23 -8.06
C LEU A 68 6.40 -6.99 -9.10
N ASP A 69 5.55 -7.89 -8.61
CA ASP A 69 4.50 -8.49 -9.43
C ASP A 69 3.31 -7.52 -9.60
N ASP A 70 2.37 -7.90 -10.47
CA ASP A 70 1.22 -7.05 -10.78
C ASP A 70 0.34 -6.77 -9.56
N ASP A 71 0.22 -7.72 -8.62
CA ASP A 71 -0.58 -7.55 -7.41
C ASP A 71 0.10 -6.60 -6.42
N GLN A 72 1.42 -6.63 -6.32
CA GLN A 72 2.21 -5.67 -5.55
C GLN A 72 2.06 -4.25 -6.12
N ILE A 73 2.04 -4.10 -7.44
CA ILE A 73 1.83 -2.81 -8.10
C ILE A 73 0.38 -2.31 -7.89
N ILE A 74 -0.62 -3.18 -7.97
CA ILE A 74 -2.02 -2.84 -7.67
C ILE A 74 -2.16 -2.36 -6.22
N ARG A 75 -1.52 -3.04 -5.26
CA ARG A 75 -1.50 -2.62 -3.85
C ARG A 75 -0.83 -1.26 -3.66
N LEU A 76 0.27 -1.00 -4.37
CA LEU A 76 0.95 0.30 -4.34
C LEU A 76 0.02 1.42 -4.83
N PHE A 77 -0.66 1.21 -5.96
CA PHE A 77 -1.63 2.19 -6.47
C PHE A 77 -2.80 2.42 -5.52
N GLY A 78 -3.33 1.36 -4.90
CA GLY A 78 -4.37 1.47 -3.89
C GLY A 78 -3.93 2.33 -2.71
N ARG A 79 -2.70 2.14 -2.21
CA ARG A 79 -2.14 2.97 -1.14
C ARG A 79 -2.01 4.45 -1.53
N VAL A 80 -1.38 4.74 -2.68
CA VAL A 80 -1.16 6.13 -3.12
C VAL A 80 -2.48 6.86 -3.35
N ALA A 81 -3.48 6.15 -3.89
CA ALA A 81 -4.82 6.71 -4.09
C ALA A 81 -5.49 7.13 -2.77
N LEU A 82 -5.22 6.40 -1.68
CA LEU A 82 -5.73 6.71 -0.35
C LEU A 82 -4.91 7.80 0.36
N GLU A 83 -3.58 7.78 0.24
CA GLU A 83 -2.71 8.84 0.80
C GLU A 83 -3.01 10.23 0.22
N HIS A 84 -3.52 10.30 -1.01
CA HIS A 84 -3.92 11.55 -1.65
C HIS A 84 -5.43 11.83 -1.55
N ALA A 85 -6.19 10.92 -0.95
CA ALA A 85 -7.58 11.19 -0.63
C ALA A 85 -7.62 12.21 0.50
N ASP A 86 -8.46 13.24 0.33
CA ASP A 86 -8.80 14.16 1.41
C ASP A 86 -9.34 13.31 2.59
N GLU A 87 -8.68 13.36 3.75
CA GLU A 87 -9.06 12.57 4.93
C GLU A 87 -10.54 12.79 5.29
N SER A 88 -11.08 13.98 5.00
CA SER A 88 -12.50 14.31 5.21
C SER A 88 -13.48 13.60 4.25
N LYS A 89 -12.97 13.00 3.17
CA LYS A 89 -13.74 12.26 2.16
C LYS A 89 -13.49 10.76 2.19
N MET A 90 -12.54 10.28 3.01
CA MET A 90 -12.34 8.86 3.17
C MET A 90 -13.50 8.28 3.99
N PRO A 91 -14.16 7.22 3.50
CA PRO A 91 -15.23 6.60 4.24
C PRO A 91 -14.66 5.96 5.51
N GLU A 92 -15.24 6.29 6.67
CA GLU A 92 -14.89 5.67 7.96
C GLU A 92 -15.13 4.15 7.88
N TRP A 93 -14.23 3.38 8.49
CA TRP A 93 -14.34 1.94 8.50
C TRP A 93 -15.67 1.49 9.13
N SER A 94 -16.40 0.60 8.44
CA SER A 94 -17.72 0.16 8.84
C SER A 94 -17.95 -1.32 8.56
N ALA A 95 -18.99 -1.90 9.16
CA ALA A 95 -19.38 -3.29 8.95
C ALA A 95 -19.71 -3.61 7.47
N GLU A 96 -20.28 -2.65 6.74
CA GLU A 96 -20.62 -2.81 5.32
C GLU A 96 -19.35 -2.85 4.45
N LEU A 97 -18.37 -1.99 4.72
CA LEU A 97 -17.07 -2.03 4.04
C LEU A 97 -16.32 -3.34 4.34
N ASN A 98 -16.42 -3.84 5.57
CA ASN A 98 -15.83 -5.13 5.95
C ASN A 98 -16.51 -6.30 5.23
N LYS A 99 -17.85 -6.29 5.14
CA LYS A 99 -18.61 -7.28 4.38
C LYS A 99 -18.22 -7.27 2.91
N ARG A 100 -18.17 -6.10 2.27
CA ARG A 100 -17.71 -5.94 0.88
C ARG A 100 -16.28 -6.46 0.70
N ARG A 101 -15.38 -6.15 1.64
CA ARG A 101 -14.01 -6.67 1.64
C ARG A 101 -13.98 -8.21 1.69
N PHE A 102 -14.83 -8.85 2.48
CA PHE A 102 -14.91 -10.32 2.53
C PHE A 102 -15.40 -10.91 1.21
N GLU A 103 -16.44 -10.35 0.61
CA GLU A 103 -16.94 -10.78 -0.72
C GLU A 103 -15.82 -10.71 -1.78
N LEU A 104 -15.02 -9.64 -1.74
CA LEU A 104 -13.88 -9.48 -2.63
C LEU A 104 -12.76 -10.49 -2.36
N ILE A 105 -12.45 -10.78 -1.10
CA ILE A 105 -11.47 -11.82 -0.73
C ILE A 105 -11.92 -13.19 -1.25
N ASP A 106 -13.20 -13.53 -1.10
CA ASP A 106 -13.73 -14.79 -1.61
C ASP A 106 -13.59 -14.86 -3.14
N GLY A 107 -13.87 -13.75 -3.84
CA GLY A 107 -13.62 -13.64 -5.28
C GLY A 107 -12.14 -13.76 -5.66
N ASP A 108 -11.23 -13.23 -4.83
CA ASP A 108 -9.78 -13.33 -5.05
C ASP A 108 -9.31 -14.78 -4.94
N ILE A 109 -9.76 -15.48 -3.89
CA ILE A 109 -9.48 -16.90 -3.66
C ILE A 109 -9.99 -17.76 -4.81
N GLN A 110 -11.16 -17.41 -5.36
CA GLN A 110 -11.75 -18.09 -6.52
C GLN A 110 -11.09 -17.70 -7.85
N GLY A 111 -10.22 -16.68 -7.86
CA GLY A 111 -9.58 -16.16 -9.07
C GLY A 111 -10.53 -15.45 -10.03
N THR A 112 -11.68 -14.98 -9.54
CA THR A 112 -12.75 -14.37 -10.35
C THR A 112 -12.74 -12.85 -10.33
N LEU A 113 -11.91 -12.21 -9.49
CA LEU A 113 -11.84 -10.75 -9.41
C LEU A 113 -11.34 -10.12 -10.71
N SER A 114 -12.12 -9.14 -11.17
CA SER A 114 -11.69 -8.16 -12.15
C SER A 114 -10.60 -7.25 -11.58
N ARG A 115 -9.90 -6.54 -12.47
CA ARG A 115 -8.83 -5.62 -12.07
C ARG A 115 -9.31 -4.46 -11.21
N GLU A 116 -10.52 -3.96 -11.46
CA GLU A 116 -11.14 -2.89 -10.69
C GLU A 116 -11.44 -3.36 -9.27
N GLU A 117 -11.96 -4.57 -9.13
CA GLU A 117 -12.27 -5.16 -7.83
C GLU A 117 -11.00 -5.49 -7.02
N ARG A 118 -9.88 -5.82 -7.67
CA ARG A 118 -8.58 -5.95 -6.97
C ARG A 118 -8.06 -4.62 -6.43
N LEU A 119 -8.26 -3.53 -7.17
CA LEU A 119 -7.94 -2.18 -6.71
C LEU A 119 -8.85 -1.79 -5.53
N GLU A 120 -10.15 -2.10 -5.62
CA GLU A 120 -11.11 -1.91 -4.53
C GLU A 120 -10.70 -2.68 -3.27
N LEU A 121 -10.36 -3.97 -3.40
CA LEU A 121 -9.89 -4.81 -2.30
C LEU A 121 -8.60 -4.25 -1.66
N ALA A 122 -7.66 -3.79 -2.48
CA ALA A 122 -6.44 -3.16 -2.00
C ALA A 122 -6.75 -1.88 -1.19
N GLY A 123 -7.67 -1.05 -1.69
CA GLY A 123 -8.13 0.15 -0.99
C GLY A 123 -8.81 -0.16 0.34
N LEU A 124 -9.80 -1.06 0.36
CA LEU A 124 -10.50 -1.45 1.59
C LEU A 124 -9.57 -2.08 2.63
N THR A 125 -8.57 -2.85 2.19
CA THR A 125 -7.59 -3.44 3.09
C THR A 125 -6.69 -2.39 3.74
N GLN A 126 -6.37 -1.31 3.03
CA GLN A 126 -5.59 -0.21 3.57
C GLN A 126 -6.40 0.62 4.59
N ILE A 127 -7.66 0.95 4.29
CA ILE A 127 -8.57 1.64 5.24
C ILE A 127 -8.74 0.80 6.52
N MET A 128 -8.86 -0.52 6.39
CA MET A 128 -8.93 -1.42 7.55
C MET A 128 -7.67 -1.35 8.43
N ARG A 129 -6.48 -1.31 7.81
CA ARG A 129 -5.21 -1.18 8.55
C ARG A 129 -5.13 0.14 9.30
N GLU A 130 -5.43 1.24 8.62
CA GLU A 130 -5.45 2.57 9.24
C GLU A 130 -6.44 2.64 10.40
N HIS A 131 -7.62 2.03 10.26
CA HIS A 131 -8.58 1.92 11.35
C HIS A 131 -8.02 1.12 12.53
N VAL A 132 -7.45 -0.07 12.29
CA VAL A 132 -6.86 -0.92 13.34
C VAL A 132 -5.67 -0.25 14.03
N ASP A 133 -4.82 0.43 13.26
CA ASP A 133 -3.61 1.10 13.75
C ASP A 133 -3.92 2.44 14.46
N SER A 134 -5.15 2.96 14.33
CA SER A 134 -5.56 4.18 15.04
C SER A 134 -5.58 3.98 16.55
N GLU A 135 -5.11 4.98 17.30
CA GLU A 135 -4.99 4.93 18.77
C GLU A 135 -6.31 4.60 19.49
N ALA A 136 -7.46 4.87 18.85
CA ALA A 136 -8.79 4.56 19.36
C ALA A 136 -9.10 3.05 19.44
N ASN A 137 -8.39 2.22 18.66
CA ASN A 137 -8.61 0.77 18.57
C ASN A 137 -7.57 -0.08 19.30
N LEU A 138 -6.55 0.54 19.90
CA LEU A 138 -5.61 -0.17 20.78
C LEU A 138 -6.35 -0.58 22.07
N PRO A 139 -6.43 -1.88 22.41
CA PRO A 139 -7.07 -2.34 23.63
C PRO A 139 -6.17 -2.03 24.83
N PHE A 140 -6.13 -0.76 25.23
CA PHE A 140 -5.41 -0.31 26.43
C PHE A 140 -5.97 -0.97 27.69
N GLU A 141 -7.23 -1.41 27.69
CA GLU A 141 -7.82 -2.11 28.84
C GLU A 141 -7.17 -3.46 29.12
N GLY A 142 -6.80 -4.22 28.06
CA GLY A 142 -6.06 -5.47 28.22
C GLY A 142 -4.66 -5.23 28.77
N ALA A 143 -3.96 -4.24 28.22
CA ALA A 143 -2.61 -3.85 28.65
C ALA A 143 -2.59 -3.28 30.08
N LYS A 144 -3.58 -2.44 30.45
CA LYS A 144 -3.76 -1.90 31.81
C LYS A 144 -4.10 -3.01 32.81
N LYS A 145 -4.95 -3.97 32.44
CA LYS A 145 -5.27 -5.12 33.29
C LYS A 145 -4.04 -6.00 33.53
N LEU A 146 -3.26 -6.27 32.47
CA LEU A 146 -2.00 -7.00 32.59
C LEU A 146 -0.98 -6.26 33.47
N HIS A 147 -0.83 -4.95 33.27
CA HIS A 147 0.05 -4.12 34.10
C HIS A 147 -0.35 -4.13 35.58
N ARG A 148 -1.66 -4.12 35.88
CA ARG A 148 -2.19 -4.23 37.25
C ARG A 148 -1.84 -5.59 37.86
N TYR A 149 -2.09 -6.69 37.14
CA TYR A 149 -1.74 -8.04 37.60
C TYR A 149 -0.25 -8.22 37.90
N LEU A 150 0.63 -7.69 37.03
CA LEU A 150 2.07 -7.80 37.22
C LEU A 150 2.57 -6.95 38.39
N THR A 151 1.95 -5.79 38.64
CA THR A 151 2.28 -4.92 39.78
C THR A 151 1.79 -5.51 41.11
N ASP A 152 0.61 -6.13 41.12
CA ASP A 152 0.06 -6.77 42.32
C ASP A 152 0.87 -8.03 42.70
N LEU A 153 1.30 -8.85 41.73
CA LEU A 153 2.18 -10.01 41.96
C LEU A 153 3.58 -9.61 42.47
N GLY A 154 4.13 -8.49 41.98
CA GLY A 154 5.41 -7.96 42.46
C GLY A 154 5.34 -7.44 43.91
N SER A 155 4.16 -7.03 44.35
CA SER A 155 3.92 -6.52 45.71
C SER A 155 3.78 -7.65 46.74
N GLU A 156 3.27 -8.83 46.35
CA GLU A 156 3.21 -10.01 47.24
C GLU A 156 4.58 -10.70 47.41
N SER A 157 5.49 -10.58 46.43
CA SER A 157 6.83 -11.20 46.49
C SER A 157 7.83 -10.51 47.43
N THR A 158 7.53 -9.32 47.96
CA THR A 158 8.46 -8.54 48.81
C THR A 158 8.10 -8.55 50.29
N GLY A 159 7.09 -9.33 50.70
CA GLY A 159 6.58 -9.41 52.06
C GLY A 159 6.78 -10.76 52.76
N SER A 160 7.93 -11.42 52.62
CA SER A 160 8.29 -12.58 53.47
C SER A 160 9.81 -12.71 53.55
N GLY A 161 10.40 -11.96 54.48
CA GLY A 161 11.82 -11.96 54.75
C GLY A 161 12.12 -11.23 56.05
N GLN A 162 11.54 -11.71 57.15
CA GLN A 162 12.02 -11.44 58.50
C GLN A 162 12.05 -12.75 59.29
#